data_AF-A0AA90TQ99-F1
#
_entry.id   AF-A0AA90TQ99-F1
#
_cell.length_a   1.000
_cell.length_b   1.000
_cell.length_c   1.000
_cell.angle_alpha   90.00
_cell.angle_beta   90.00
_cell.angle_gamma   90.00
#
_symmetry.space_group_name_H-M   'P 1'
#
loop_
_entity.id
_entity.type
_entity.pdbx_description
1 polymer ?
#
loop_
_entity_poly.entity_id
_entity_poly.type
_entity_poly.pdbx_seq_one_letter_code
_entity_poly.pdbx_strand_id
1 'polypeptide(L)'
;MTQNQQPKALAHPFWDMIGRYQAVLGAAWTHRAELAGPRRMADELAFLPAAISLQETPIHPAPRRLAWCLMLLFILALMWSIIGTVDIVAIAPGQIIVSERTKIIQPLENSVVRRVLVKDGERVRAGQILLELDPTTATADMSSVAELLSAAVSEEQRTAALLKALTGGASPPASELAGNMAAHAQLQAEWQEIKAKLSKLDSETARRQAEVQTEEANVGKLTMTVPMAQDREADFKRLVGQGFMSGHASQDKTRERVELERDLLTARARLAEARSASAESIQAKAAYRSETLRLLYDRNALAASKHHQLNADRSKAVQREQLTRLTAPVDGVIQQLAIHTTGGVVTAAQPLMIVVPDSVGVSAQVSILNQDIGFVNAGQLANVKLETFPYTKYGTVDATVEVLTADAVTDEKKGAFYLATLKFKQTYLIVDGKRVALIPGMNVTAEIKTGKRRIIEYLMAPVQRAGQESLRER
;
A
#
# COMPACT_ATOMS: atom_id res chain seq x y z
N MET A 1 44.77 -96.25 5.46
CA MET A 1 45.03 -95.67 4.13
C MET A 1 43.67 -95.61 3.43
N THR A 2 43.10 -94.52 2.93
CA THR A 2 43.56 -93.16 2.60
C THR A 2 42.29 -92.39 2.19
N GLN A 3 42.23 -91.11 2.56
CA GLN A 3 41.45 -90.02 1.96
C GLN A 3 39.91 -90.07 1.90
N ASN A 4 39.32 -89.45 2.94
CA ASN A 4 38.54 -88.21 2.87
C ASN A 4 38.07 -87.72 1.46
N GLN A 5 36.76 -87.81 1.20
CA GLN A 5 36.06 -86.95 0.24
C GLN A 5 34.80 -86.39 0.89
N GLN A 6 34.81 -85.07 1.13
CA GLN A 6 33.66 -84.29 1.55
C GLN A 6 32.58 -84.30 0.44
N PRO A 7 31.27 -84.34 0.77
CA PRO A 7 30.23 -84.15 -0.23
C PRO A 7 30.21 -82.69 -0.69
N LYS A 8 30.48 -82.48 -1.99
CA LYS A 8 30.27 -81.21 -2.69
C LYS A 8 28.77 -80.86 -2.62
N ALA A 9 28.44 -79.66 -2.15
CA ALA A 9 27.07 -79.15 -2.12
C ALA A 9 26.43 -79.24 -3.51
N LEU A 10 25.20 -79.76 -3.57
CA LEU A 10 24.41 -79.89 -4.81
C LEU A 10 24.17 -78.49 -5.39
N ALA A 11 24.91 -78.14 -6.44
CA ALA A 11 24.62 -76.96 -7.23
C ALA A 11 23.21 -77.10 -7.82
N HIS A 12 22.42 -76.02 -7.80
CA HIS A 12 21.06 -75.99 -8.34
C HIS A 12 21.06 -76.61 -9.75
N PRO A 13 20.17 -77.57 -10.07
CA PRO A 13 20.24 -78.34 -11.32
C PRO A 13 20.24 -77.46 -12.57
N PHE A 14 19.68 -76.25 -12.47
CA PHE A 14 19.66 -75.26 -13.55
C PHE A 14 21.04 -74.67 -13.85
N TRP A 15 21.82 -74.32 -12.82
CA TRP A 15 23.17 -73.76 -13.00
C TRP A 15 24.19 -74.82 -13.40
N ASP A 16 24.03 -76.06 -12.91
CA ASP A 16 24.85 -77.20 -13.37
C ASP A 16 24.54 -77.56 -14.83
N MET A 17 23.26 -77.46 -15.24
CA MET A 17 22.86 -77.61 -16.64
C MET A 17 23.49 -76.52 -17.52
N ILE A 18 23.40 -75.24 -17.14
CA ILE A 18 24.01 -74.13 -17.88
C ILE A 18 25.53 -74.29 -17.96
N GLY A 19 26.19 -74.66 -16.86
CA GLY A 19 27.62 -74.91 -16.82
C GLY A 19 28.05 -76.03 -17.77
N ARG A 20 27.29 -77.14 -17.82
CA ARG A 20 27.53 -78.23 -18.78
C ARG A 20 27.32 -77.79 -20.22
N TYR A 21 26.26 -77.03 -20.51
CA TYR A 21 26.04 -76.50 -21.86
C TYR A 21 27.12 -75.49 -22.26
N GLN A 22 27.56 -74.60 -21.37
CA GLN A 22 28.68 -73.69 -21.62
C GLN A 22 29.99 -74.43 -21.84
N ALA A 23 30.27 -75.49 -21.08
CA ALA A 23 31.46 -76.32 -21.25
C ALA A 23 31.42 -77.08 -22.59
N VAL A 24 30.28 -77.66 -22.95
CA VAL A 24 30.09 -78.36 -24.24
C VAL A 24 30.18 -77.37 -25.41
N LEU A 25 29.59 -76.18 -25.28
CA LEU A 25 29.60 -75.17 -26.33
C LEU A 25 31.01 -74.55 -26.46
N GLY A 26 31.73 -74.37 -25.35
CA GLY A 26 33.15 -73.98 -25.35
C GLY A 26 34.06 -75.04 -25.98
N ALA A 27 33.86 -76.32 -25.66
CA ALA A 27 34.58 -77.44 -26.28
C ALA A 27 34.28 -77.56 -27.78
N ALA A 28 33.00 -77.45 -28.18
CA ALA A 28 32.60 -77.47 -29.59
C ALA A 28 33.15 -76.26 -30.36
N TRP A 29 33.23 -75.08 -29.72
CA TRP A 29 33.76 -73.87 -30.34
C TRP A 29 35.27 -73.91 -30.54
N THR A 30 36.00 -74.52 -29.60
CA THR A 30 37.46 -74.68 -29.66
C THR A 30 37.86 -75.76 -30.67
N HIS A 31 37.16 -76.89 -30.73
CA HIS A 31 37.38 -77.96 -31.71
C HIS A 31 36.66 -77.75 -33.06
N ARG A 32 36.09 -76.55 -33.31
CA ARG A 32 35.30 -76.28 -34.52
C ARG A 32 36.07 -76.51 -35.83
N ALA A 33 37.40 -76.37 -35.78
CA ALA A 33 38.26 -76.53 -36.94
C ALA A 33 38.53 -78.01 -37.26
N GLU A 34 38.43 -78.91 -36.27
CA GLU A 34 38.58 -80.37 -36.43
C GLU A 34 37.25 -81.05 -36.81
N LEU A 35 36.12 -80.45 -36.41
CA LEU A 35 34.76 -80.89 -36.80
C LEU A 35 34.35 -80.44 -38.21
N ALA A 36 35.09 -79.50 -38.80
CA ALA A 36 34.97 -79.16 -40.21
C ALA A 36 35.71 -80.24 -41.00
N GLY A 37 34.96 -81.08 -41.75
CA GLY A 37 35.54 -82.13 -42.59
C GLY A 37 36.63 -81.63 -43.55
N PRO A 38 37.37 -82.53 -44.22
CA PRO A 38 38.50 -82.16 -45.08
C PRO A 38 38.03 -81.17 -46.17
N ARG A 39 38.78 -80.07 -46.34
CA ARG A 39 38.49 -79.08 -47.38
C ARG A 39 38.73 -79.70 -48.76
N ARG A 40 37.65 -80.12 -49.43
CA ARG A 40 37.68 -80.60 -50.83
C ARG A 40 37.62 -79.42 -51.80
N MET A 41 38.36 -79.52 -52.89
CA MET A 41 38.39 -78.50 -53.94
C MET A 41 37.11 -78.56 -54.79
N ALA A 42 36.74 -77.46 -55.46
CA ALA A 42 35.49 -77.35 -56.24
C ALA A 42 35.34 -78.47 -57.28
N ASP A 43 36.46 -78.96 -57.83
CA ASP A 43 36.48 -80.00 -58.86
C ASP A 43 36.22 -81.40 -58.29
N GLU A 44 36.57 -81.66 -57.03
CA GLU A 44 36.33 -82.96 -56.35
C GLU A 44 34.86 -83.12 -55.93
N LEU A 45 34.17 -82.00 -55.68
CA LEU A 45 32.75 -81.96 -55.34
C LEU A 45 31.83 -82.24 -56.55
N ALA A 46 32.33 -82.08 -57.78
CA ALA A 46 31.58 -82.32 -59.00
C ALA A 46 31.39 -83.81 -59.34
N PHE A 47 32.21 -84.70 -58.77
CA PHE A 47 32.17 -86.14 -59.00
C PHE A 47 31.47 -86.94 -57.89
N LEU A 48 30.97 -86.28 -56.85
CA LEU A 48 30.17 -86.91 -55.80
C LEU A 48 28.70 -87.04 -56.24
N PRO A 49 27.96 -88.05 -55.75
CA PRO A 49 26.52 -88.17 -55.99
C PRO A 49 25.80 -86.86 -55.64
N ALA A 50 24.84 -86.44 -56.46
CA ALA A 50 24.20 -85.11 -56.39
C ALA A 50 23.65 -84.70 -55.01
N ALA A 51 23.36 -85.66 -54.14
CA ALA A 51 22.91 -85.41 -52.77
C ALA A 51 24.02 -84.85 -51.85
N ILE A 52 25.29 -85.23 -52.05
CA ILE A 52 26.41 -84.87 -51.17
C ILE A 52 27.05 -83.55 -51.61
N SER A 53 27.09 -83.26 -52.91
CA SER A 53 27.63 -82.00 -53.43
C SER A 53 26.82 -80.79 -52.98
N LEU A 54 25.50 -80.90 -52.88
CA LEU A 54 24.61 -79.86 -52.38
C LEU A 54 24.83 -79.54 -50.89
N GLN A 55 25.24 -80.51 -50.07
CA GLN A 55 25.53 -80.30 -48.64
C GLN A 55 26.90 -79.67 -48.39
N GLU A 56 27.89 -79.95 -49.23
CA GLU A 56 29.28 -79.49 -49.03
C GLU A 56 29.64 -78.22 -49.82
N THR A 57 28.72 -77.65 -50.63
CA THR A 57 28.99 -76.35 -51.27
C THR A 57 29.17 -75.23 -50.22
N PRO A 58 30.29 -74.49 -50.24
CA PRO A 58 30.51 -73.40 -49.28
C PRO A 58 29.51 -72.26 -49.55
N ILE A 59 28.74 -71.90 -48.52
CA ILE A 59 27.76 -70.80 -48.57
C ILE A 59 28.47 -69.51 -48.99
N HIS A 60 27.92 -68.83 -50.01
CA HIS A 60 28.46 -67.57 -50.54
C HIS A 60 28.67 -66.52 -49.41
N PRO A 61 29.72 -65.68 -49.43
CA PRO A 61 30.03 -64.75 -48.32
C PRO A 61 29.07 -63.55 -48.20
N ALA A 62 28.23 -63.28 -49.21
CA ALA A 62 27.28 -62.16 -49.22
C ALA A 62 26.29 -62.13 -48.02
N PRO A 63 25.58 -63.22 -47.66
CA PRO A 63 24.71 -63.24 -46.48
C PRO A 63 25.42 -62.85 -45.18
N ARG A 64 26.71 -63.20 -45.03
CA ARG A 64 27.49 -62.77 -43.86
C ARG A 64 27.72 -61.26 -43.86
N ARG A 65 28.16 -60.67 -44.97
CA ARG A 65 28.37 -59.20 -45.06
C ARG A 65 27.07 -58.42 -44.82
N LEU A 66 25.95 -58.92 -45.34
CA LEU A 66 24.63 -58.33 -45.13
C LEU A 66 24.21 -58.40 -43.65
N ALA A 67 24.47 -59.51 -42.97
CA ALA A 67 24.21 -59.65 -41.53
C ALA A 67 25.04 -58.66 -40.69
N TRP A 68 26.32 -58.47 -41.00
CA TRP A 68 27.17 -57.48 -40.31
C TRP A 68 26.71 -56.04 -40.55
N CYS A 69 26.28 -55.71 -41.78
CA CYS A 69 25.73 -54.38 -42.10
C CYS A 69 24.43 -54.09 -41.33
N LEU A 70 23.51 -55.07 -41.29
CA LEU A 70 22.29 -54.98 -40.48
C LEU A 70 22.60 -54.85 -38.98
N MET A 71 23.58 -55.60 -38.48
CA MET A 71 23.99 -55.53 -37.08
C MET A 71 24.58 -54.16 -36.73
N LEU A 72 25.40 -53.58 -37.61
CA LEU A 72 25.94 -52.23 -37.45
C LEU A 72 24.83 -51.18 -37.46
N LEU A 73 23.89 -51.24 -38.42
CA LEU A 73 22.73 -50.35 -38.49
C LEU A 73 21.90 -50.42 -37.21
N PHE A 74 21.65 -51.63 -36.69
CA PHE A 74 20.90 -51.84 -35.47
C PHE A 74 21.61 -51.25 -34.24
N ILE A 75 22.93 -51.44 -34.11
CA ILE A 75 23.73 -50.85 -33.03
C ILE A 75 23.69 -49.31 -33.11
N LEU A 76 23.77 -48.74 -34.31
CA LEU A 76 23.76 -47.30 -34.53
C LEU A 76 22.38 -46.70 -34.21
N ALA A 77 21.29 -47.37 -34.59
CA ALA A 77 19.93 -47.00 -34.22
C ALA A 77 19.69 -47.13 -32.71
N LEU A 78 20.21 -48.18 -32.07
CA LEU A 78 20.12 -48.38 -30.63
C LEU A 78 20.86 -47.26 -29.87
N MET A 79 22.08 -46.93 -30.30
CA MET A 79 22.87 -45.85 -29.73
C MET A 79 22.21 -44.48 -29.92
N TRP A 80 21.65 -44.22 -31.10
CA TRP A 80 20.86 -43.01 -31.35
C TRP A 80 19.61 -42.95 -30.46
N SER A 81 18.92 -44.06 -30.25
CA SER A 81 17.74 -44.14 -29.38
C SER A 81 18.05 -43.85 -27.89
N ILE A 82 19.28 -44.14 -27.45
CA ILE A 82 19.77 -43.84 -26.09
C ILE A 82 20.12 -42.35 -25.95
N ILE A 83 20.69 -41.72 -26.98
CA ILE A 83 21.17 -40.34 -26.94
C ILE A 83 20.05 -39.35 -27.32
N GLY A 84 19.20 -39.72 -28.27
CA GLY A 84 18.14 -38.89 -28.82
C GLY A 84 17.06 -38.58 -27.80
N THR A 85 16.81 -37.29 -27.57
CA THR A 85 15.74 -36.78 -26.70
C THR A 85 14.67 -36.07 -27.51
N VAL A 86 13.41 -36.29 -27.16
CA VAL A 86 12.23 -35.62 -27.74
C VAL A 86 11.53 -34.82 -26.63
N ASP A 87 11.07 -33.61 -26.94
CA ASP A 87 10.34 -32.77 -26.00
C ASP A 87 8.94 -33.37 -25.75
N ILE A 88 8.54 -33.48 -24.47
CA ILE A 88 7.15 -33.77 -24.08
C ILE A 88 6.43 -32.43 -23.96
N VAL A 89 5.26 -32.33 -24.60
CA VAL A 89 4.44 -31.12 -24.58
C VAL A 89 3.05 -31.40 -24.00
N ALA A 90 2.57 -30.49 -23.15
CA ALA A 90 1.17 -30.42 -22.75
C ALA A 90 0.42 -29.46 -23.68
N ILE A 91 -0.68 -29.93 -24.27
CA ILE A 91 -1.49 -29.15 -25.21
C ILE A 91 -2.59 -28.45 -24.42
N ALA A 92 -2.60 -27.12 -24.46
CA ALA A 92 -3.55 -26.30 -23.74
C ALA A 92 -4.23 -25.29 -24.69
N PRO A 93 -5.52 -25.47 -25.02
CA PRO A 93 -6.27 -24.46 -25.79
C PRO A 93 -6.54 -23.22 -24.95
N GLY A 94 -6.65 -22.05 -25.58
CA GLY A 94 -6.85 -20.78 -24.90
C GLY A 94 -7.12 -19.62 -25.84
N GLN A 95 -7.03 -18.41 -25.30
CA GLN A 95 -7.27 -17.17 -26.02
C GLN A 95 -6.29 -16.07 -25.57
N ILE A 96 -6.01 -15.11 -26.45
CA ILE A 96 -5.18 -13.96 -26.12
C ILE A 96 -5.98 -12.95 -25.30
N ILE A 97 -5.43 -12.57 -24.15
CA ILE A 97 -5.96 -11.53 -23.27
C ILE A 97 -4.95 -10.39 -23.12
N VAL A 98 -5.44 -9.21 -22.73
CA VAL A 98 -4.59 -8.11 -22.28
C VAL A 98 -3.99 -8.47 -20.92
N SER A 99 -2.67 -8.36 -20.77
CA SER A 99 -1.98 -8.65 -19.51
C SER A 99 -2.42 -7.72 -18.37
N GLU A 100 -2.76 -6.46 -18.68
CA GLU A 100 -3.45 -5.59 -17.74
C GLU A 100 -4.96 -5.74 -17.86
N ARG A 101 -5.62 -5.94 -16.71
CA ARG A 101 -7.08 -5.92 -16.64
C ARG A 101 -7.61 -4.54 -17.02
N THR A 102 -8.77 -4.53 -17.66
CA THR A 102 -9.51 -3.31 -18.02
C THR A 102 -9.80 -2.46 -16.78
N LYS A 103 -9.71 -1.14 -16.92
CA LYS A 103 -9.96 -0.20 -15.81
C LYS A 103 -11.40 0.27 -15.87
N ILE A 104 -12.16 0.04 -14.81
CA ILE A 104 -13.55 0.50 -14.68
C ILE A 104 -13.53 1.89 -14.06
N ILE A 105 -14.20 2.84 -14.70
CA ILE A 105 -14.38 4.20 -14.22
C ILE A 105 -15.78 4.31 -13.61
N GLN A 106 -15.83 4.73 -12.36
CA GLN A 106 -17.05 4.83 -11.55
C GLN A 106 -17.00 6.09 -10.67
N PRO A 107 -18.14 6.71 -10.34
CA PRO A 107 -18.20 7.87 -9.48
C PRO A 107 -18.09 7.45 -8.01
N LEU A 108 -17.55 8.33 -7.17
CA LEU A 108 -17.49 8.10 -5.72
C LEU A 108 -18.84 8.36 -5.03
N GLU A 109 -19.56 9.38 -5.48
CA GLU A 109 -20.80 9.87 -4.86
C GLU A 109 -21.93 9.94 -5.89
N ASN A 110 -23.17 9.99 -5.41
CA ASN A 110 -24.33 10.16 -6.28
C ASN A 110 -24.31 11.58 -6.87
N SER A 111 -24.40 11.71 -8.19
CA SER A 111 -24.36 13.01 -8.85
C SER A 111 -25.13 12.98 -10.18
N VAL A 112 -25.29 14.16 -10.79
CA VAL A 112 -25.91 14.33 -12.10
C VAL A 112 -24.82 14.49 -13.15
N VAL A 113 -24.95 13.80 -14.28
CA VAL A 113 -24.03 13.96 -15.40
C VAL A 113 -24.23 15.33 -16.04
N ARG A 114 -23.23 16.19 -15.94
CA ARG A 114 -23.24 17.50 -16.59
C ARG A 114 -22.87 17.38 -18.05
N ARG A 115 -21.80 16.64 -18.37
CA ARG A 115 -21.31 16.47 -19.73
C ARG A 115 -20.52 15.17 -19.91
N VAL A 116 -20.79 14.45 -21.00
CA VAL A 116 -19.98 13.33 -21.48
C VAL A 116 -19.06 13.84 -22.58
N LEU A 117 -17.74 13.64 -22.43
CA LEU A 117 -16.72 14.20 -23.34
C LEU A 117 -16.19 13.21 -24.37
N VAL A 118 -16.55 11.94 -24.24
CA VAL A 118 -15.96 10.84 -24.99
C VAL A 118 -17.03 9.90 -25.54
N LYS A 119 -16.66 9.09 -26.54
CA LYS A 119 -17.54 8.10 -27.17
C LYS A 119 -16.93 6.69 -27.13
N ASP A 120 -17.78 5.69 -27.35
CA ASP A 120 -17.33 4.31 -27.53
C ASP A 120 -16.33 4.19 -28.69
N GLY A 121 -15.23 3.47 -28.45
CA GLY A 121 -14.14 3.29 -29.40
C GLY A 121 -13.16 4.45 -29.51
N GLU A 122 -13.36 5.55 -28.77
CA GLU A 122 -12.45 6.69 -28.77
C GLU A 122 -11.16 6.37 -27.99
N ARG A 123 -10.02 6.85 -28.51
CA ARG A 123 -8.72 6.80 -27.84
C ARG A 123 -8.59 7.94 -26.84
N VAL A 124 -8.20 7.61 -25.62
CA VAL A 124 -8.02 8.54 -24.51
C VAL A 124 -6.59 8.50 -23.99
N ARG A 125 -6.14 9.64 -23.48
CA ARG A 125 -4.84 9.75 -22.80
C ARG A 125 -5.00 9.75 -21.29
N ALA A 126 -3.98 9.30 -20.56
CA ALA A 126 -3.92 9.39 -19.11
C ALA A 126 -4.14 10.85 -18.66
N GLY A 127 -5.05 11.05 -17.70
CA GLY A 127 -5.46 12.36 -17.19
C GLY A 127 -6.50 13.10 -18.04
N GLN A 128 -6.87 12.59 -19.23
CA GLN A 128 -7.92 13.19 -20.05
C GLN A 128 -9.27 13.09 -19.33
N ILE A 129 -10.02 14.19 -19.27
CA ILE A 129 -11.37 14.23 -18.70
C ILE A 129 -12.32 13.47 -19.63
N LEU A 130 -13.03 12.49 -19.07
CA LEU A 130 -13.97 11.62 -19.77
C LEU A 130 -15.41 12.04 -19.51
N LEU A 131 -15.71 12.39 -18.27
CA LEU A 131 -17.05 12.75 -17.80
C LEU A 131 -16.95 13.85 -16.76
N GLU A 132 -17.81 14.85 -16.87
CA GLU A 132 -17.99 15.89 -15.85
C GLU A 132 -19.35 15.68 -15.18
N LEU A 133 -19.32 15.52 -13.87
CA LEU A 133 -20.49 15.51 -13.00
C LEU A 133 -20.81 16.95 -12.58
N ASP A 134 -22.01 17.18 -12.04
CA ASP A 134 -22.44 18.48 -11.53
C ASP A 134 -21.67 18.83 -10.24
N PRO A 135 -20.85 19.91 -10.23
CA PRO A 135 -20.07 20.31 -9.07
C PRO A 135 -20.80 21.27 -8.14
N THR A 136 -22.10 21.56 -8.37
CA THR A 136 -22.84 22.60 -7.61
C THR A 136 -22.79 22.39 -6.10
N THR A 137 -22.95 21.16 -5.62
CA THR A 137 -22.86 20.85 -4.18
C THR A 137 -21.44 20.99 -3.65
N ALA A 138 -20.45 20.42 -4.35
CA ALA A 138 -19.05 20.48 -3.95
C ALA A 138 -18.50 21.92 -3.93
N THR A 139 -18.91 22.75 -4.89
CA THR A 139 -18.53 24.18 -4.96
C THR A 139 -19.21 25.01 -3.88
N ALA A 140 -20.49 24.75 -3.58
CA ALA A 140 -21.19 25.37 -2.46
C ALA A 140 -20.52 25.04 -1.12
N ASP A 141 -20.20 23.76 -0.89
CA ASP A 141 -19.46 23.31 0.30
C ASP A 141 -18.08 23.98 0.40
N MET A 142 -17.33 24.04 -0.70
CA MET A 142 -16.03 24.71 -0.73
C MET A 142 -16.15 26.20 -0.36
N SER A 143 -17.15 26.89 -0.90
CA SER A 143 -17.37 28.31 -0.62
C SER A 143 -17.75 28.56 0.85
N SER A 144 -18.62 27.71 1.41
CA SER A 144 -19.02 27.76 2.82
C SER A 144 -17.83 27.52 3.75
N VAL A 145 -17.02 26.48 3.48
CA VAL A 145 -15.82 26.20 4.27
C VAL A 145 -14.79 27.33 4.14
N ALA A 146 -14.61 27.92 2.96
CA ALA A 146 -13.70 29.03 2.76
C ALA A 146 -14.11 30.28 3.57
N GLU A 147 -15.41 30.59 3.60
CA GLU A 147 -15.95 31.70 4.40
C GLU A 147 -15.73 31.45 5.90
N LEU A 148 -16.12 30.27 6.40
CA LEU A 148 -15.90 29.88 7.80
C LEU A 148 -14.43 29.89 8.19
N LEU A 149 -13.53 29.44 7.31
CA LEU A 149 -12.10 29.45 7.54
C LEU A 149 -11.56 30.88 7.61
N SER A 150 -12.00 31.75 6.71
CA SER A 150 -11.60 33.17 6.74
C SER A 150 -12.04 33.85 8.05
N ALA A 151 -13.23 33.51 8.57
CA ALA A 151 -13.72 34.00 9.84
C ALA A 151 -12.91 33.44 11.03
N ALA A 152 -12.57 32.15 11.01
CA ALA A 152 -11.75 31.52 12.06
C ALA A 152 -10.32 32.07 12.10
N VAL A 153 -9.69 32.26 10.94
CA VAL A 153 -8.35 32.88 10.82
C VAL A 153 -8.37 34.32 11.31
N SER A 154 -9.40 35.09 10.94
CA SER A 154 -9.58 36.45 11.43
C SER A 154 -9.70 36.48 12.96
N GLU A 155 -10.52 35.60 13.55
CA GLU A 155 -10.68 35.51 15.01
C GLU A 155 -9.37 35.16 15.73
N GLU A 156 -8.62 34.18 15.20
CA GLU A 156 -7.32 33.76 15.73
C GLU A 156 -6.32 34.93 15.72
N GLN A 157 -6.20 35.63 14.58
CA GLN A 157 -5.29 36.77 14.46
C GLN A 157 -5.66 37.93 15.40
N ARG A 158 -6.96 38.25 15.53
CA ARG A 158 -7.42 39.32 16.43
C ARG A 158 -7.16 38.98 17.89
N THR A 159 -7.48 37.77 18.31
CA THR A 159 -7.28 37.33 19.69
C THR A 159 -5.79 37.21 20.04
N ALA A 160 -4.95 36.73 19.13
CA ALA A 160 -3.49 36.75 19.28
C ALA A 160 -2.94 38.18 19.42
N ALA A 161 -3.42 39.13 18.60
CA ALA A 161 -3.02 40.53 18.69
C ALA A 161 -3.44 41.17 20.02
N LEU A 162 -4.66 40.88 20.52
CA LEU A 162 -5.15 41.33 21.82
C LEU A 162 -4.32 40.76 22.99
N LEU A 163 -3.96 39.47 22.93
CA LEU A 163 -3.10 38.84 23.93
C LEU A 163 -1.73 39.51 23.99
N LYS A 164 -1.11 39.74 22.83
CA LYS A 164 0.18 40.44 22.72
C LYS A 164 0.11 41.88 23.23
N ALA A 165 -0.97 42.59 22.92
CA ALA A 165 -1.22 43.94 23.41
C ALA A 165 -1.38 44.00 24.93
N LEU A 166 -2.17 43.08 25.51
CA LEU A 166 -2.45 43.06 26.95
C LEU A 166 -1.24 42.61 27.77
N THR A 167 -0.44 41.66 27.26
CA THR A 167 0.79 41.19 27.91
C THR A 167 1.94 42.19 27.75
N GLY A 168 2.13 42.75 26.55
CA GLY A 168 3.21 43.68 26.24
C GLY A 168 2.93 45.16 26.58
N GLY A 169 1.69 45.52 26.92
CA GLY A 169 1.31 46.88 27.30
C GLY A 169 1.27 47.89 26.14
N ALA A 170 1.30 47.42 24.89
CA ALA A 170 1.26 48.25 23.68
C ALA A 170 -0.04 48.04 22.91
N SER A 171 -0.38 48.97 22.01
CA SER A 171 -1.51 48.80 21.10
C SER A 171 -1.27 47.61 20.16
N PRO A 172 -2.30 46.81 19.81
CA PRO A 172 -2.13 45.72 18.87
C PRO A 172 -1.63 46.26 17.51
N PRO A 173 -0.61 45.64 16.91
CA PRO A 173 0.00 46.12 15.67
C PRO A 173 -0.97 46.00 14.48
N ALA A 174 -1.13 47.08 13.72
CA ALA A 174 -2.02 47.09 12.56
C ALA A 174 -1.57 46.19 11.40
N SER A 175 -0.28 45.82 11.37
CA SER A 175 0.30 45.00 10.30
C SER A 175 -0.17 43.54 10.31
N GLU A 176 -0.63 43.02 11.45
CA GLU A 176 -1.01 41.60 11.59
C GLU A 176 -2.34 41.26 10.89
N LEU A 177 -3.17 42.26 10.54
CA LEU A 177 -4.45 42.10 9.83
C LEU A 177 -4.52 42.83 8.48
N ALA A 178 -3.38 43.02 7.82
CA ALA A 178 -3.32 43.69 6.52
C ALA A 178 -4.23 42.99 5.49
N GLY A 179 -5.25 43.71 5.00
CA GLY A 179 -6.17 43.23 3.97
C GLY A 179 -7.64 43.03 4.39
N ASN A 180 -7.95 43.00 5.69
CA ASN A 180 -9.33 42.88 6.18
C ASN A 180 -9.72 44.07 7.08
N MET A 181 -10.30 45.11 6.46
CA MET A 181 -10.71 46.34 7.14
C MET A 181 -11.74 46.11 8.25
N ALA A 182 -12.67 45.17 8.05
CA ALA A 182 -13.69 44.84 9.05
C ALA A 182 -13.06 44.19 10.30
N ALA A 183 -12.15 43.24 10.09
CA ALA A 183 -11.40 42.60 11.18
C ALA A 183 -10.55 43.61 11.96
N HIS A 184 -9.92 44.56 11.25
CA HIS A 184 -9.15 45.62 11.88
C HIS A 184 -10.03 46.55 12.73
N ALA A 185 -11.18 46.98 12.20
CA ALA A 185 -12.14 47.81 12.94
C ALA A 185 -12.66 47.11 14.20
N GLN A 186 -12.98 45.81 14.11
CA GLN A 186 -13.45 45.03 15.25
C GLN A 186 -12.36 44.87 16.32
N LEU A 187 -11.12 44.59 15.91
CA LEU A 187 -9.97 44.53 16.83
C LEU A 187 -9.78 45.86 17.56
N GLN A 188 -9.82 46.98 16.84
CA GLN A 188 -9.68 48.30 17.45
C GLN A 188 -10.81 48.56 18.44
N ALA A 189 -12.06 48.24 18.11
CA ALA A 189 -13.19 48.40 19.01
C ALA A 189 -13.01 47.59 20.32
N GLU A 190 -12.67 46.30 20.21
CA GLU A 190 -12.42 45.43 21.37
C GLU A 190 -11.24 45.94 22.22
N TRP A 191 -10.17 46.42 21.59
CA TRP A 191 -9.03 46.99 22.31
C TRP A 191 -9.38 48.29 23.05
N GLN A 192 -10.15 49.19 22.43
CA GLN A 192 -10.58 50.43 23.08
C GLN A 192 -11.49 50.15 24.27
N GLU A 193 -12.35 49.12 24.20
CA GLU A 193 -13.18 48.71 25.32
C GLU A 193 -12.33 48.22 26.51
N ILE A 194 -11.39 47.29 26.27
CA ILE A 194 -10.47 46.78 27.30
C ILE A 194 -9.66 47.94 27.90
N LYS A 195 -9.13 48.82 27.07
CA LYS A 195 -8.34 49.98 27.49
C LYS A 195 -9.17 50.95 28.34
N ALA A 196 -10.41 51.25 27.94
CA ALA A 196 -11.31 52.13 28.69
C ALA A 196 -11.69 51.54 30.05
N LYS A 197 -11.86 50.22 30.14
CA LYS A 197 -12.13 49.54 31.40
C LYS A 197 -10.92 49.57 32.34
N LEU A 198 -9.72 49.34 31.80
CA LEU A 198 -8.47 49.43 32.57
C LEU A 198 -8.21 50.87 33.05
N SER A 199 -8.39 51.88 32.20
CA SER A 199 -8.15 53.28 32.59
C SER A 199 -9.13 53.75 33.67
N LYS A 200 -10.37 53.25 33.66
CA LYS A 200 -11.35 53.49 34.73
C LYS A 200 -10.87 52.91 36.06
N LEU A 201 -10.41 51.65 36.05
CA LEU A 201 -9.89 50.97 37.26
C LEU A 201 -8.61 51.65 37.77
N ASP A 202 -7.74 52.10 36.87
CA ASP A 202 -6.54 52.87 37.21
C ASP A 202 -6.89 54.18 37.92
N SER A 203 -7.86 54.91 37.39
CA SER A 203 -8.33 56.17 37.99
C SER A 203 -8.94 55.93 39.37
N GLU A 204 -9.66 54.82 39.56
CA GLU A 204 -10.22 54.43 40.85
C GLU A 204 -9.12 54.07 41.86
N THR A 205 -8.13 53.27 41.45
CA THR A 205 -6.97 52.93 42.29
C THR A 205 -6.20 54.18 42.70
N ALA A 206 -5.95 55.10 41.76
CA ALA A 206 -5.27 56.37 42.05
C ALA A 206 -6.06 57.22 43.06
N ARG A 207 -7.39 57.29 42.92
CA ARG A 207 -8.27 58.00 43.87
C ARG A 207 -8.18 57.40 45.28
N ARG A 208 -8.24 56.07 45.41
CA ARG A 208 -8.13 55.38 46.71
C ARG A 208 -6.75 55.56 47.34
N GLN A 209 -5.68 55.59 46.54
CA GLN A 209 -4.34 55.86 47.03
C GLN A 209 -4.19 57.30 47.56
N ALA A 210 -4.79 58.28 46.88
CA ALA A 210 -4.82 59.67 47.36
C ALA A 210 -5.61 59.81 48.69
N GLU A 211 -6.69 59.05 48.84
CA GLU A 211 -7.46 58.97 50.10
C GLU A 211 -6.59 58.39 51.24
N VAL A 212 -5.85 57.31 50.99
CA VAL A 212 -4.88 56.76 51.94
C VAL A 212 -3.84 57.81 52.33
N GLN A 213 -3.24 58.52 51.37
CA GLN A 213 -2.25 59.57 51.65
C GLN A 213 -2.83 60.70 52.52
N THR A 214 -4.10 61.05 52.31
CA THR A 214 -4.79 62.08 53.10
C THR A 214 -4.96 61.64 54.56
N GLU A 215 -5.41 60.40 54.79
CA GLU A 215 -5.56 59.85 56.15
C GLU A 215 -4.20 59.59 56.82
N GLU A 216 -3.16 59.21 56.06
CA GLU A 216 -1.79 59.11 56.58
C GLU A 216 -1.27 60.46 57.09
N ALA A 217 -1.51 61.54 56.35
CA ALA A 217 -1.14 62.88 56.79
C ALA A 217 -1.91 63.30 58.06
N ASN A 218 -3.19 62.96 58.17
CA ASN A 218 -4.02 63.24 59.34
C ASN A 218 -3.53 62.48 60.59
N VAL A 219 -3.25 61.17 60.43
CA VAL A 219 -2.64 60.35 61.49
C VAL A 219 -1.26 60.91 61.87
N GLY A 220 -0.45 61.33 60.90
CA GLY A 220 0.85 61.96 61.12
C GLY A 220 0.75 63.23 61.97
N LYS A 221 -0.18 64.12 61.63
CA LYS A 221 -0.49 65.34 62.42
C LYS A 221 -0.85 64.99 63.86
N LEU A 222 -1.83 64.12 64.07
CA LEU A 222 -2.33 63.76 65.41
C LEU A 222 -1.27 63.02 66.25
N THR A 223 -0.44 62.20 65.60
CA THR A 223 0.68 61.50 66.26
C THR A 223 1.72 62.48 66.80
N MET A 224 1.91 63.63 66.16
CA MET A 224 2.82 64.68 66.63
C MET A 224 2.17 65.60 67.69
N THR A 225 0.86 65.86 67.60
CA THR A 225 0.18 66.79 68.53
C THR A 225 -0.21 66.16 69.87
N VAL A 226 -0.51 64.85 69.91
CA VAL A 226 -0.91 64.16 71.16
C VAL A 226 0.20 64.23 72.24
N PRO A 227 1.48 63.95 71.95
CA PRO A 227 2.56 64.11 72.93
C PRO A 227 2.67 65.56 73.45
N MET A 228 2.51 66.56 72.59
CA MET A 228 2.54 67.96 73.01
C MET A 228 1.39 68.32 73.95
N ALA A 229 0.22 67.69 73.81
CA ALA A 229 -0.91 67.85 74.73
C ALA A 229 -0.67 67.10 76.05
N GLN A 230 -0.03 65.93 76.01
CA GLN A 230 0.41 65.18 77.20
C GLN A 230 1.41 65.99 78.03
N ASP A 231 2.41 66.60 77.39
CA ASP A 231 3.39 67.46 78.06
C ASP A 231 2.72 68.68 78.70
N ARG A 232 1.83 69.37 77.96
CA ARG A 232 1.05 70.50 78.48
C ARG A 232 0.18 70.13 79.68
N GLU A 233 -0.48 68.98 79.65
CA GLU A 233 -1.26 68.48 80.79
C GLU A 233 -0.35 68.24 82.01
N ALA A 234 0.82 67.63 81.81
CA ALA A 234 1.77 67.35 82.88
C ALA A 234 2.30 68.63 83.55
N ASP A 235 2.60 69.66 82.76
CA ASP A 235 3.04 70.96 83.29
C ASP A 235 1.93 71.66 84.09
N PHE A 236 0.69 71.66 83.59
CA PHE A 236 -0.45 72.23 84.32
C PHE A 236 -0.73 71.48 85.63
N LYS A 237 -0.65 70.15 85.63
CA LYS A 237 -0.78 69.36 86.87
C LYS A 237 0.29 69.74 87.90
N ARG A 238 1.52 70.01 87.45
CA ARG A 238 2.63 70.45 88.32
C ARG A 238 2.33 71.83 88.94
N LEU A 239 1.84 72.78 88.15
CA LEU A 239 1.47 74.12 88.61
C LEU A 239 0.29 74.11 89.59
N VAL A 240 -0.72 73.26 89.34
CA VAL A 240 -1.84 73.04 90.28
C VAL A 240 -1.34 72.44 91.59
N GLY A 241 -0.45 71.45 91.56
CA GLY A 241 0.15 70.84 92.75
C GLY A 241 0.98 71.82 93.60
N GLN A 242 1.51 72.87 92.96
CA GLN A 242 2.22 73.97 93.62
C GLN A 242 1.30 75.12 94.07
N GLY A 243 0.00 75.08 93.74
CA GLY A 243 -0.99 76.11 94.12
C GLY A 243 -1.03 77.34 93.20
N PHE A 244 -0.32 77.34 92.07
CA PHE A 244 -0.27 78.48 91.15
C PHE A 244 -1.46 78.55 90.19
N MET A 245 -2.26 77.48 90.08
CA MET A 245 -3.43 77.41 89.18
C MET A 245 -4.59 76.63 89.80
N SER A 246 -5.81 76.87 89.29
CA SER A 246 -7.02 76.11 89.67
C SER A 246 -6.97 74.67 89.11
N GLY A 247 -7.45 73.70 89.90
CA GLY A 247 -7.60 72.31 89.44
C GLY A 247 -8.46 72.15 88.18
N HIS A 248 -9.39 73.06 87.93
CA HIS A 248 -10.21 73.06 86.71
C HIS A 248 -9.35 73.25 85.44
N ALA A 249 -8.29 74.07 85.52
CA ALA A 249 -7.39 74.30 84.39
C ALA A 249 -6.64 73.01 83.96
N SER A 250 -6.33 72.13 84.91
CA SER A 250 -5.74 70.81 84.60
C SER A 250 -6.77 69.84 84.00
N GLN A 251 -8.03 69.90 84.46
CA GLN A 251 -9.11 69.07 83.91
C GLN A 251 -9.40 69.43 82.45
N ASP A 252 -9.41 70.72 82.11
CA ASP A 252 -9.58 71.18 80.72
C ASP A 252 -8.46 70.66 79.80
N LYS A 253 -7.20 70.68 80.26
CA LYS A 253 -6.07 70.13 79.50
C LYS A 253 -6.14 68.60 79.38
N THR A 254 -6.59 67.93 80.42
CA THR A 254 -6.82 66.47 80.39
C THR A 254 -7.89 66.11 79.35
N ARG A 255 -8.98 66.89 79.29
CA ARG A 255 -10.03 66.73 78.29
C ARG A 255 -9.48 66.93 76.87
N GLU A 256 -8.72 67.99 76.63
CA GLU A 256 -8.07 68.27 75.34
C GLU A 256 -7.17 67.10 74.88
N ARG A 257 -6.34 66.54 75.78
CA ARG A 257 -5.54 65.34 75.48
C ARG A 257 -6.43 64.16 75.11
N VAL A 258 -7.44 63.85 75.92
CA VAL A 258 -8.32 62.70 75.69
C VAL A 258 -9.07 62.81 74.37
N GLU A 259 -9.55 64.01 74.02
CA GLU A 259 -10.18 64.27 72.72
C GLU A 259 -9.18 63.99 71.57
N LEU A 260 -7.95 64.52 71.63
CA LEU A 260 -6.92 64.26 70.61
C LEU A 260 -6.51 62.78 70.52
N GLU A 261 -6.44 62.06 71.64
CA GLU A 261 -6.16 60.62 71.67
C GLU A 261 -7.30 59.83 71.00
N ARG A 262 -8.57 60.22 71.22
CA ARG A 262 -9.73 59.59 70.57
C ARG A 262 -9.78 59.91 69.07
N ASP A 263 -9.43 61.13 68.69
CA ASP A 263 -9.28 61.53 67.29
C ASP A 263 -8.19 60.72 66.59
N LEU A 264 -7.04 60.52 67.25
CA LEU A 264 -5.95 59.69 66.71
C LEU A 264 -6.38 58.24 66.50
N LEU A 265 -7.11 57.64 67.46
CA LEU A 265 -7.65 56.29 67.31
C LEU A 265 -8.64 56.20 66.14
N THR A 266 -9.50 57.21 65.99
CA THR A 266 -10.47 57.28 64.89
C THR A 266 -9.77 57.43 63.54
N ALA A 267 -8.77 58.31 63.44
CA ALA A 267 -7.97 58.51 62.23
C ALA A 267 -7.20 57.24 61.83
N ARG A 268 -6.66 56.50 62.80
CA ARG A 268 -6.01 55.20 62.54
C ARG A 268 -6.99 54.15 62.00
N ALA A 269 -8.21 54.11 62.54
CA ALA A 269 -9.25 53.22 62.03
C ALA A 269 -9.64 53.57 60.58
N ARG A 270 -9.82 54.86 60.27
CA ARG A 270 -10.09 55.34 58.91
C ARG A 270 -8.96 55.03 57.94
N LEU A 271 -7.71 55.18 58.37
CA LEU A 271 -6.55 54.80 57.55
C LEU A 271 -6.54 53.29 57.23
N ALA A 272 -6.86 52.44 58.21
CA ALA A 272 -6.94 51.00 57.98
C ALA A 272 -8.07 50.64 57.00
N GLU A 273 -9.22 51.32 57.09
CA GLU A 273 -10.33 51.19 56.15
C GLU A 273 -9.92 51.65 54.73
N ALA A 274 -9.32 52.84 54.60
CA ALA A 274 -8.85 53.37 53.33
C ALA A 274 -7.81 52.47 52.65
N ARG A 275 -6.88 51.90 53.44
CA ARG A 275 -5.88 50.92 52.94
C ARG A 275 -6.55 49.64 52.44
N SER A 276 -7.57 49.16 53.14
CA SER A 276 -8.34 47.98 52.73
C SER A 276 -9.09 48.24 51.42
N ALA A 277 -9.74 49.39 51.29
CA ALA A 277 -10.41 49.80 50.06
C ALA A 277 -9.45 50.00 48.88
N SER A 278 -8.24 50.51 49.14
CA SER A 278 -7.18 50.62 48.12
C SER A 278 -6.70 49.24 47.66
N ALA A 279 -6.46 48.31 48.59
CA ALA A 279 -6.08 46.94 48.28
C ALA A 279 -7.16 46.22 47.46
N GLU A 280 -8.44 46.40 47.79
CA GLU A 280 -9.57 45.86 47.03
C GLU A 280 -9.60 46.39 45.59
N SER A 281 -9.39 47.70 45.39
CA SER A 281 -9.33 48.29 44.04
C SER A 281 -8.18 47.72 43.20
N ILE A 282 -7.00 47.52 43.80
CA ILE A 282 -5.85 46.89 43.13
C ILE A 282 -6.16 45.44 42.75
N GLN A 283 -6.77 44.68 43.67
CA GLN A 283 -7.19 43.31 43.41
C GLN A 283 -8.27 43.23 42.31
N ALA A 284 -9.24 44.15 42.29
CA ALA A 284 -10.25 44.22 41.25
C ALA A 284 -9.63 44.46 39.86
N LYS A 285 -8.62 45.33 39.77
CA LYS A 285 -7.85 45.53 38.53
C LYS A 285 -7.09 44.27 38.10
N ALA A 286 -6.39 43.62 39.03
CA ALA A 286 -5.65 42.40 38.75
C ALA A 286 -6.57 41.23 38.34
N ALA A 287 -7.73 41.10 38.98
CA ALA A 287 -8.75 40.11 38.67
C ALA A 287 -9.33 40.34 37.27
N TYR A 288 -9.70 41.59 36.94
CA TYR A 288 -10.17 41.92 35.59
C TYR A 288 -9.15 41.58 34.50
N ARG A 289 -7.87 41.91 34.73
CA ARG A 289 -6.79 41.58 33.79
C ARG A 289 -6.63 40.07 33.62
N SER A 290 -6.65 39.31 34.72
CA SER A 290 -6.50 37.85 34.70
C SER A 290 -7.67 37.16 34.02
N GLU A 291 -8.89 37.60 34.30
CA GLU A 291 -10.12 37.11 33.66
C GLU A 291 -10.10 37.38 32.14
N THR A 292 -9.72 38.61 31.75
CA THR A 292 -9.62 38.98 30.34
C THR A 292 -8.57 38.14 29.61
N LEU A 293 -7.40 37.92 30.23
CA LEU A 293 -6.38 37.04 29.67
C LEU A 293 -6.88 35.60 29.50
N ARG A 294 -7.54 35.04 30.52
CA ARG A 294 -8.14 33.69 30.44
C ARG A 294 -9.11 33.60 29.28
N LEU A 295 -10.07 34.53 29.18
CA LEU A 295 -11.05 34.57 28.11
C LEU A 295 -10.39 34.66 26.73
N LEU A 296 -9.36 35.50 26.57
CA LEU A 296 -8.63 35.64 25.31
C LEU A 296 -7.84 34.37 24.95
N TYR A 297 -7.23 33.69 25.92
CA TYR A 297 -6.57 32.41 25.68
C TYR A 297 -7.56 31.33 25.25
N ASP A 298 -8.70 31.21 25.94
CA ASP A 298 -9.75 30.26 25.59
C ASP A 298 -10.32 30.52 24.19
N ARG A 299 -10.60 31.80 23.86
CA ARG A 299 -11.04 32.22 22.52
C ARG A 299 -10.00 31.90 21.46
N ASN A 300 -8.72 32.20 21.71
CA ASN A 300 -7.64 31.92 20.77
C ASN A 300 -7.46 30.40 20.54
N ALA A 301 -7.52 29.59 21.59
CA ALA A 301 -7.44 28.14 21.49
C ALA A 301 -8.61 27.55 20.69
N LEU A 302 -9.84 28.04 20.93
CA LEU A 302 -11.02 27.64 20.15
C LEU A 302 -10.91 28.06 18.68
N ALA A 303 -10.41 29.26 18.40
CA ALA A 303 -10.21 29.77 17.05
C ALA A 303 -9.15 28.94 16.28
N ALA A 304 -8.00 28.67 16.91
CA ALA A 304 -6.94 27.83 16.35
C ALA A 304 -7.44 26.39 16.07
N SER A 305 -8.20 25.80 17.00
CA SER A 305 -8.79 24.48 16.80
C SER A 305 -9.76 24.46 15.61
N LYS A 306 -10.63 25.48 15.49
CA LYS A 306 -11.55 25.62 14.34
C LYS A 306 -10.80 25.81 13.03
N HIS A 307 -9.75 26.63 13.02
CA HIS A 307 -8.91 26.84 11.85
C HIS A 307 -8.27 25.52 11.39
N HIS A 308 -7.71 24.71 12.30
CA HIS A 308 -7.17 23.39 11.95
C HIS A 308 -8.24 22.44 11.40
N GLN A 309 -9.43 22.38 12.03
CA GLN A 309 -10.54 21.55 11.55
C GLN A 309 -11.00 21.98 10.15
N LEU A 310 -11.22 23.27 9.94
CA LEU A 310 -11.70 23.82 8.67
C LEU A 310 -10.67 23.68 7.55
N ASN A 311 -9.36 23.69 7.85
CA ASN A 311 -8.32 23.36 6.86
C ASN A 311 -8.44 21.91 6.37
N ALA A 312 -8.71 20.97 7.28
CA ALA A 312 -8.94 19.58 6.90
C ALA A 312 -10.22 19.45 6.05
N ASP A 313 -11.30 20.13 6.44
CA ASP A 313 -12.56 20.11 5.69
C ASP A 313 -12.44 20.79 4.33
N ARG A 314 -11.63 21.86 4.22
CA ARG A 314 -11.30 22.49 2.93
C ARG A 314 -10.59 21.50 2.01
N SER A 315 -9.63 20.75 2.54
CA SER A 315 -8.90 19.73 1.77
C SER A 315 -9.85 18.64 1.25
N LYS A 316 -10.81 18.20 2.07
CA LYS A 316 -11.86 17.26 1.65
C LYS A 316 -12.78 17.86 0.59
N ALA A 317 -13.21 19.11 0.74
CA ALA A 317 -14.07 19.79 -0.22
C ALA A 317 -13.38 19.96 -1.59
N VAL A 318 -12.09 20.32 -1.60
CA VAL A 318 -11.27 20.40 -2.82
C VAL A 318 -11.16 19.03 -3.49
N GLN A 319 -10.89 17.97 -2.71
CA GLN A 319 -10.81 16.62 -3.27
C GLN A 319 -12.16 16.16 -3.85
N ARG A 320 -13.28 16.47 -3.18
CA ARG A 320 -14.62 16.19 -3.69
C ARG A 320 -14.90 16.90 -5.01
N GLU A 321 -14.55 18.18 -5.12
CA GLU A 321 -14.70 18.93 -6.38
C GLU A 321 -13.89 18.28 -7.50
N GLN A 322 -12.64 17.88 -7.25
CA GLN A 322 -11.81 17.20 -8.24
C GLN A 322 -12.41 15.87 -8.69
N LEU A 323 -13.02 15.10 -7.77
CA LEU A 323 -13.66 13.82 -8.06
C LEU A 323 -14.97 13.94 -8.86
N THR A 324 -15.52 15.16 -9.02
CA THR A 324 -16.61 15.38 -9.98
C THR A 324 -16.16 15.25 -11.44
N ARG A 325 -14.84 15.33 -11.69
CA ARG A 325 -14.23 15.15 -13.01
C ARG A 325 -13.62 13.76 -13.10
N LEU A 326 -14.29 12.84 -13.79
CA LEU A 326 -13.75 11.51 -14.02
C LEU A 326 -12.75 11.55 -15.18
N THR A 327 -11.53 11.12 -14.89
CA THR A 327 -10.40 11.13 -15.84
C THR A 327 -9.94 9.71 -16.16
N ALA A 328 -9.27 9.54 -17.30
CA ALA A 328 -8.65 8.27 -17.65
C ALA A 328 -7.39 8.02 -16.80
N PRO A 329 -7.26 6.87 -16.11
CA PRO A 329 -6.06 6.57 -15.33
C PRO A 329 -4.85 6.19 -16.19
N VAL A 330 -5.08 5.74 -17.43
CA VAL A 330 -4.06 5.25 -18.38
C VAL A 330 -4.44 5.61 -19.81
N ASP A 331 -3.46 5.64 -20.72
CA ASP A 331 -3.70 5.74 -22.15
C ASP A 331 -4.40 4.48 -22.67
N GLY A 332 -5.45 4.61 -23.48
CA GLY A 332 -6.23 3.47 -23.93
C GLY A 332 -7.42 3.80 -24.81
N VAL A 333 -8.27 2.80 -25.05
CA VAL A 333 -9.52 2.92 -25.81
C VAL A 333 -10.71 2.66 -24.89
N ILE A 334 -11.78 3.44 -25.06
CA ILE A 334 -13.04 3.20 -24.36
C ILE A 334 -13.76 2.02 -25.03
N GLN A 335 -13.91 0.93 -24.30
CA GLN A 335 -14.59 -0.28 -24.80
C GLN A 335 -16.10 -0.18 -24.68
N GLN A 336 -16.58 0.37 -23.56
CA GLN A 336 -18.00 0.47 -23.26
C GLN A 336 -18.29 1.69 -22.42
N LEU A 337 -19.25 2.49 -22.86
CA LEU A 337 -19.82 3.64 -22.18
C LEU A 337 -21.26 3.29 -21.77
N ALA A 338 -21.54 3.30 -20.46
CA ALA A 338 -22.87 2.98 -19.96
C ALA A 338 -23.82 4.18 -20.03
N ILE A 339 -23.29 5.41 -19.97
CA ILE A 339 -24.09 6.64 -19.92
C ILE A 339 -23.88 7.52 -21.15
N HIS A 340 -24.98 7.76 -21.85
CA HIS A 340 -25.00 8.56 -23.09
C HIS A 340 -25.79 9.86 -22.93
N THR A 341 -26.54 10.00 -21.84
CA THR A 341 -27.48 11.09 -21.63
C THR A 341 -26.94 12.11 -20.64
N THR A 342 -26.82 13.36 -21.09
CA THR A 342 -26.59 14.51 -20.21
C THR A 342 -27.82 14.75 -19.34
N GLY A 343 -27.63 15.01 -18.04
CA GLY A 343 -28.71 15.14 -17.06
C GLY A 343 -29.15 13.83 -16.41
N GLY A 344 -28.56 12.68 -16.79
CA GLY A 344 -28.78 11.41 -16.11
C GLY A 344 -28.21 11.42 -14.69
N VAL A 345 -28.89 10.76 -13.76
CA VAL A 345 -28.41 10.59 -12.38
C VAL A 345 -27.58 9.31 -12.30
N VAL A 346 -26.42 9.39 -11.65
CA VAL A 346 -25.53 8.24 -11.39
C VAL A 346 -25.44 7.98 -9.89
N THR A 347 -25.31 6.70 -9.52
CA THR A 347 -25.09 6.28 -8.13
C THR A 347 -23.62 5.98 -7.85
N ALA A 348 -23.23 6.07 -6.59
CA ALA A 348 -21.90 5.71 -6.12
C ALA A 348 -21.52 4.28 -6.56
N ALA A 349 -20.28 4.12 -7.02
CA ALA A 349 -19.73 2.88 -7.56
C ALA A 349 -20.47 2.28 -8.78
N GLN A 350 -21.38 3.03 -9.41
CA GLN A 350 -21.98 2.61 -10.67
C GLN A 350 -20.92 2.59 -11.78
N PRO A 351 -20.73 1.48 -12.51
CA PRO A 351 -19.80 1.43 -13.64
C PRO A 351 -20.29 2.35 -14.76
N LEU A 352 -19.52 3.39 -15.10
CA LEU A 352 -19.89 4.34 -16.16
C LEU A 352 -19.17 4.05 -17.46
N MET A 353 -17.92 3.60 -17.40
CA MET A 353 -17.16 3.23 -18.59
C MET A 353 -15.99 2.29 -18.29
N ILE A 354 -15.53 1.59 -19.32
CA ILE A 354 -14.40 0.67 -19.26
C ILE A 354 -13.30 1.15 -20.22
N VAL A 355 -12.10 1.40 -19.67
CA VAL A 355 -10.91 1.79 -20.44
C VAL A 355 -9.98 0.59 -20.58
N VAL A 356 -9.64 0.25 -21.82
CA VAL A 356 -8.67 -0.79 -22.18
C VAL A 356 -7.33 -0.11 -22.49
N PRO A 357 -6.25 -0.38 -21.75
CA PRO A 357 -4.98 0.30 -21.99
C PRO A 357 -4.38 -0.03 -23.38
N ASP A 358 -3.71 0.94 -24.01
CA ASP A 358 -3.05 0.76 -25.32
C ASP A 358 -1.70 0.01 -25.18
N SER A 359 -1.02 0.19 -24.05
CA SER A 359 0.34 -0.30 -23.78
C SER A 359 0.34 -1.65 -23.07
N VAL A 360 -0.23 -2.66 -23.70
CA VAL A 360 -0.32 -3.99 -23.08
C VAL A 360 0.51 -4.98 -23.88
N GLY A 361 1.56 -5.52 -23.25
CA GLY A 361 2.07 -6.81 -23.68
C GLY A 361 0.89 -7.77 -23.71
N VAL A 362 0.63 -8.42 -24.83
CA VAL A 362 -0.42 -9.44 -24.85
C VAL A 362 0.06 -10.69 -24.08
N SER A 363 -0.88 -11.43 -23.52
CA SER A 363 -0.62 -12.74 -22.90
C SER A 363 -1.68 -13.72 -23.36
N ALA A 364 -1.34 -15.00 -23.48
CA ALA A 364 -2.34 -16.04 -23.73
C ALA A 364 -2.83 -16.61 -22.41
N GLN A 365 -4.14 -16.64 -22.21
CA GLN A 365 -4.75 -17.41 -21.13
C GLN A 365 -5.16 -18.76 -21.70
N VAL A 366 -4.58 -19.83 -21.17
CA VAL A 366 -4.78 -21.21 -21.66
C VAL A 366 -5.33 -22.10 -20.56
N SER A 367 -6.16 -23.05 -20.96
CA SER A 367 -6.78 -24.05 -20.10
C SER A 367 -5.96 -25.34 -20.14
N ILE A 368 -5.30 -25.67 -19.04
CA ILE A 368 -4.52 -26.90 -18.86
C ILE A 368 -5.43 -27.98 -18.26
N LEU A 369 -5.42 -29.16 -18.86
CA LEU A 369 -6.20 -30.30 -18.37
C LEU A 369 -5.64 -30.82 -17.03
N ASN A 370 -6.52 -31.31 -16.16
CA ASN A 370 -6.13 -31.87 -14.86
C ASN A 370 -5.10 -33.02 -14.96
N GLN A 371 -5.07 -33.77 -16.07
CA GLN A 371 -4.08 -34.83 -16.28
C GLN A 371 -2.64 -34.30 -16.47
N ASP A 372 -2.49 -33.06 -16.96
CA ASP A 372 -1.21 -32.45 -17.35
C ASP A 372 -0.69 -31.45 -16.30
N ILE A 373 -1.54 -31.02 -15.36
CA ILE A 373 -1.20 -30.00 -14.35
C ILE A 373 0.02 -30.36 -13.50
N GLY A 374 0.19 -31.64 -13.15
CA GLY A 374 1.30 -32.11 -12.31
C GLY A 374 2.69 -31.92 -12.94
N PHE A 375 2.76 -31.63 -14.24
CA PHE A 375 4.02 -31.46 -14.97
C PHE A 375 4.23 -30.02 -15.47
N VAL A 376 3.25 -29.13 -15.29
CA VAL A 376 3.34 -27.72 -15.72
C VAL A 376 3.73 -26.85 -14.54
N ASN A 377 4.79 -26.06 -14.70
CA ASN A 377 5.27 -25.12 -13.70
C ASN A 377 5.49 -23.73 -14.30
N ALA A 378 5.39 -22.69 -13.47
CA ALA A 378 5.77 -21.34 -13.87
C ALA A 378 7.24 -21.29 -14.33
N GLY A 379 7.52 -20.52 -15.39
CA GLY A 379 8.82 -20.38 -16.02
C GLY A 379 9.11 -21.36 -17.18
N GLN A 380 8.27 -22.36 -17.42
CA GLN A 380 8.44 -23.26 -18.57
C GLN A 380 8.22 -22.53 -19.90
N LEU A 381 8.98 -22.95 -20.92
CA LEU A 381 8.83 -22.48 -22.30
C LEU A 381 7.61 -23.14 -22.94
N ALA A 382 6.82 -22.35 -23.65
CA ALA A 382 5.65 -22.79 -24.38
C ALA A 382 5.66 -22.23 -25.81
N ASN A 383 5.27 -23.06 -26.76
CA ASN A 383 5.10 -22.63 -28.15
C ASN A 383 3.62 -22.41 -28.42
N VAL A 384 3.23 -21.19 -28.77
CA VAL A 384 1.83 -20.84 -28.99
C VAL A 384 1.52 -20.83 -30.49
N LYS A 385 0.58 -21.69 -30.88
CA LYS A 385 0.03 -21.78 -32.24
C LYS A 385 -1.22 -20.91 -32.33
N LEU A 386 -1.25 -20.00 -33.29
CA LEU A 386 -2.40 -19.14 -33.56
C LEU A 386 -3.38 -19.91 -34.46
N GLU A 387 -4.66 -19.97 -34.11
CA GLU A 387 -5.65 -20.63 -34.97
C GLU A 387 -5.95 -19.81 -36.23
N THR A 388 -5.85 -18.49 -36.12
CA THR A 388 -6.09 -17.53 -37.21
C THR A 388 -5.01 -17.57 -38.30
N PHE A 389 -3.82 -18.11 -38.01
CA PHE A 389 -2.71 -18.19 -38.95
C PHE A 389 -2.09 -19.60 -38.95
N PRO A 390 -2.11 -20.33 -40.09
CA PRO A 390 -1.54 -21.68 -40.15
C PRO A 390 -0.07 -21.74 -39.69
N TYR A 391 0.19 -22.41 -38.57
CA TYR A 391 1.51 -22.50 -37.95
C TYR A 391 2.54 -23.24 -38.82
N THR A 392 2.10 -24.08 -39.76
CA THR A 392 2.98 -24.77 -40.71
C THR A 392 3.63 -23.82 -41.70
N LYS A 393 2.98 -22.67 -42.01
CA LYS A 393 3.49 -21.66 -42.94
C LYS A 393 4.15 -20.49 -42.20
N TYR A 394 3.57 -20.05 -41.08
CA TYR A 394 3.97 -18.81 -40.39
C TYR A 394 4.70 -19.03 -39.07
N GLY A 395 4.85 -20.28 -38.62
CA GLY A 395 5.54 -20.63 -37.38
C GLY A 395 4.69 -20.46 -36.12
N THR A 396 5.35 -20.47 -34.96
CA THR A 396 4.75 -20.33 -33.63
C THR A 396 5.29 -19.11 -32.90
N VAL A 397 4.55 -18.63 -31.89
CA VAL A 397 5.01 -17.56 -31.01
C VAL A 397 5.57 -18.17 -29.73
N ASP A 398 6.84 -17.91 -29.44
CA ASP A 398 7.45 -18.33 -28.18
C ASP A 398 6.82 -17.57 -27.01
N ALA A 399 6.46 -18.31 -25.96
CA ALA A 399 5.92 -17.79 -24.72
C ALA A 399 6.51 -18.49 -23.50
N THR A 400 6.34 -17.90 -22.33
CA THR A 400 6.74 -18.50 -21.04
C THR A 400 5.53 -18.52 -20.10
N VAL A 401 5.36 -19.61 -19.36
CA VAL A 401 4.33 -19.69 -18.31
C VAL A 401 4.65 -18.68 -17.22
N GLU A 402 3.81 -17.66 -17.04
CA GLU A 402 4.02 -16.60 -16.04
C GLU A 402 3.28 -16.95 -14.74
N VAL A 403 1.99 -17.25 -14.84
CA VAL A 403 1.12 -17.57 -13.70
C VAL A 403 0.34 -18.84 -13.99
N LEU A 404 0.24 -19.73 -13.00
CA LEU A 404 -0.62 -20.90 -13.01
C LEU A 404 -1.58 -20.79 -11.81
N THR A 405 -2.89 -20.89 -12.03
CA THR A 405 -3.86 -20.87 -10.92
C THR A 405 -3.75 -22.16 -10.11
N ALA A 406 -3.80 -22.05 -8.78
CA ALA A 406 -3.78 -23.20 -7.88
C ALA A 406 -5.15 -23.92 -7.83
N ASP A 407 -6.23 -23.19 -8.11
CA ASP A 407 -7.59 -23.72 -8.10
C ASP A 407 -8.04 -24.17 -9.49
N ALA A 408 -8.71 -25.33 -9.53
CA ALA A 408 -9.34 -25.85 -10.73
C ALA A 408 -10.69 -25.17 -10.95
N VAL A 409 -10.97 -24.80 -12.21
CA VAL A 409 -12.27 -24.35 -12.66
C VAL A 409 -12.98 -25.53 -13.32
N THR A 410 -14.23 -25.78 -12.94
CA THR A 410 -15.04 -26.87 -13.49
C THR A 410 -15.95 -26.32 -14.58
N ASP A 411 -15.91 -26.94 -15.77
CA ASP A 411 -16.84 -26.70 -16.88
C ASP A 411 -17.57 -28.00 -17.21
N GLU A 412 -18.89 -27.92 -17.40
CA GLU A 412 -19.78 -29.06 -17.68
C GLU A 412 -19.31 -29.91 -18.88
N LYS A 413 -18.62 -29.31 -19.86
CA LYS A 413 -18.16 -29.99 -21.08
C LYS A 413 -16.70 -30.44 -21.05
N LYS A 414 -15.85 -29.74 -20.31
CA LYS A 414 -14.38 -29.93 -20.34
C LYS A 414 -13.82 -30.60 -19.09
N GLY A 415 -14.64 -30.81 -18.06
CA GLY A 415 -14.19 -31.28 -16.75
C GLY A 415 -13.43 -30.20 -15.99
N ALA A 416 -12.66 -30.60 -14.97
CA ALA A 416 -11.82 -29.69 -14.21
C ALA A 416 -10.56 -29.31 -15.01
N PHE A 417 -10.30 -28.01 -15.16
CA PHE A 417 -9.11 -27.47 -15.82
C PHE A 417 -8.50 -26.33 -15.00
N TYR A 418 -7.22 -26.07 -15.24
CA TYR A 418 -6.46 -25.00 -14.59
C TYR A 418 -6.15 -23.89 -15.59
N LEU A 419 -6.16 -22.64 -15.14
CA LEU A 419 -5.86 -21.50 -15.99
C LEU A 419 -4.39 -21.13 -15.84
N ALA A 420 -3.67 -21.09 -16.96
CA ALA A 420 -2.33 -20.55 -17.02
C ALA A 420 -2.28 -19.30 -17.90
N THR A 421 -1.50 -18.32 -17.47
CA THR A 421 -1.19 -17.11 -18.24
C THR A 421 0.21 -17.26 -18.82
N LEU A 422 0.31 -17.21 -20.14
CA LEU A 422 1.55 -17.29 -20.89
C LEU A 422 1.94 -15.89 -21.39
N LYS A 423 3.15 -15.46 -21.06
CA LYS A 423 3.71 -14.20 -21.54
C LYS A 423 4.42 -14.42 -22.86
N PHE A 424 4.01 -13.70 -23.91
CA PHE A 424 4.67 -13.79 -25.20
C PHE A 424 6.04 -13.10 -25.19
N LYS A 425 7.03 -13.72 -25.84
CA LYS A 425 8.36 -13.10 -26.05
C LYS A 425 8.32 -11.98 -27.09
N GLN A 426 7.36 -12.06 -28.02
CA GLN A 426 7.13 -11.09 -29.08
C GLN A 426 5.63 -10.88 -29.30
N THR A 427 5.22 -9.63 -29.50
CA THR A 427 3.82 -9.21 -29.67
C THR A 427 3.38 -9.13 -31.13
N TYR A 428 4.15 -9.69 -32.05
CA TYR A 428 3.85 -9.71 -33.48
C TYR A 428 4.22 -11.07 -34.12
N LEU A 429 3.54 -11.39 -35.22
CA LEU A 429 3.85 -12.50 -36.12
C LEU A 429 4.21 -11.95 -37.50
N ILE A 430 5.17 -12.57 -38.19
CA ILE A 430 5.54 -12.19 -39.56
C ILE A 430 4.67 -13.00 -40.52
N VAL A 431 3.72 -12.35 -41.17
CA VAL A 431 2.80 -12.96 -42.14
C VAL A 431 3.09 -12.33 -43.50
N ASP A 432 3.56 -13.15 -44.45
CA ASP A 432 3.89 -12.73 -45.83
C ASP A 432 4.79 -11.47 -45.88
N GLY A 433 5.80 -11.41 -44.99
CA GLY A 433 6.77 -10.32 -44.90
C GLY A 433 6.30 -9.08 -44.12
N LYS A 434 5.04 -9.03 -43.67
CA LYS A 434 4.49 -7.93 -42.88
C LYS A 434 4.39 -8.31 -41.40
N ARG A 435 4.69 -7.37 -40.52
CA ARG A 435 4.48 -7.54 -39.07
C ARG A 435 3.01 -7.36 -38.75
N VAL A 436 2.35 -8.43 -38.32
CA VAL A 436 0.96 -8.43 -37.86
C VAL A 436 0.98 -8.50 -36.33
N ALA A 437 0.35 -7.53 -35.67
CA ALA A 437 0.27 -7.49 -34.22
C ALA A 437 -0.68 -8.57 -33.70
N LEU A 438 -0.38 -9.12 -32.52
CA LEU A 438 -1.28 -10.02 -31.81
C LEU A 438 -2.42 -9.20 -31.17
N ILE A 439 -3.66 -9.49 -31.57
CA ILE A 439 -4.86 -8.81 -31.07
C ILE A 439 -5.51 -9.65 -29.95
N PRO A 440 -5.96 -9.04 -28.84
CA PRO A 440 -6.79 -9.71 -27.84
C PRO A 440 -8.05 -10.36 -28.46
N GLY A 441 -8.44 -11.52 -27.97
CA GLY A 441 -9.59 -12.29 -28.45
C GLY A 441 -9.28 -13.33 -29.53
N MET A 442 -8.03 -13.44 -30.01
CA MET A 442 -7.64 -14.55 -30.90
C MET A 442 -7.53 -15.87 -30.14
N ASN A 443 -8.05 -16.95 -30.72
CA ASN A 443 -7.87 -18.30 -30.20
C ASN A 443 -6.46 -18.82 -30.45
N VAL A 444 -5.93 -19.53 -29.47
CA VAL A 444 -4.58 -20.08 -29.49
C VAL A 444 -4.55 -21.49 -28.90
N THR A 445 -3.61 -22.30 -29.38
CA THR A 445 -3.26 -23.58 -28.75
C THR A 445 -1.81 -23.51 -28.32
N ALA A 446 -1.54 -23.62 -27.02
CA ALA A 446 -0.20 -23.61 -26.47
C ALA A 446 0.32 -25.03 -26.24
N GLU A 447 1.57 -25.25 -26.63
CA GLU A 447 2.33 -26.47 -26.36
C GLU A 447 3.39 -26.14 -25.31
N ILE A 448 3.08 -26.47 -24.05
CA ILE A 448 3.96 -26.20 -22.91
C ILE A 448 4.97 -27.33 -22.79
N LYS A 449 6.27 -27.02 -22.79
CA LYS A 449 7.34 -28.03 -22.69
C LYS A 449 7.47 -28.51 -21.25
N THR A 450 6.92 -29.68 -20.94
CA THR A 450 6.87 -30.25 -19.59
C THR A 450 8.08 -31.13 -19.27
N GLY A 451 8.81 -31.62 -20.28
CA GLY A 451 10.01 -32.42 -20.07
C GLY A 451 10.69 -32.86 -21.36
N LYS A 452 11.73 -33.70 -21.23
CA LYS A 452 12.42 -34.35 -22.34
C LYS A 452 12.47 -35.85 -22.09
N ARG A 453 12.16 -36.65 -23.11
CA ARG A 453 12.17 -38.11 -23.03
C ARG A 453 13.13 -38.71 -24.04
N ARG A 454 13.85 -39.77 -23.66
CA ARG A 454 14.67 -40.53 -24.61
C ARG A 454 13.80 -41.44 -25.47
N ILE A 455 14.22 -41.67 -26.71
CA ILE A 455 13.46 -42.50 -27.65
C ILE A 455 13.36 -43.95 -27.16
N ILE A 456 14.41 -44.47 -26.52
CA ILE A 456 14.42 -45.82 -25.96
C ILE A 456 13.32 -46.05 -24.91
N GLU A 457 12.91 -45.00 -24.20
CA GLU A 457 11.87 -45.09 -23.17
C GLU A 457 10.48 -45.31 -23.78
N TYR A 458 10.21 -44.82 -25.00
CA TYR A 458 8.96 -45.15 -25.69
C TYR A 458 8.89 -46.63 -26.06
N LEU A 459 10.04 -47.22 -26.42
CA LEU A 459 10.13 -48.63 -26.82
C LEU A 459 10.08 -49.58 -25.61
N MET A 460 10.64 -49.16 -24.46
CA MET A 460 10.61 -49.92 -23.21
C MET A 460 9.37 -49.67 -22.34
N ALA A 461 8.61 -48.58 -22.57
CA ALA A 461 7.42 -48.26 -21.78
C ALA A 461 6.36 -49.38 -21.69
N PRO A 462 6.04 -50.14 -22.76
CA PRO A 462 5.06 -51.23 -22.69
C PRO A 462 5.56 -52.38 -21.81
N VAL A 463 6.86 -52.70 -21.88
CA VAL A 463 7.49 -53.76 -21.08
C VAL A 463 7.55 -53.36 -19.60
N GLN A 464 7.84 -52.09 -19.32
CA GLN A 464 7.84 -51.57 -17.95
C GLN A 464 6.43 -51.53 -17.35
N ARG A 465 5.41 -51.11 -18.12
CA ARG A 465 4.01 -51.17 -17.67
C ARG A 465 3.57 -52.59 -17.38
N ALA A 466 3.82 -53.53 -18.30
CA ALA A 466 3.44 -54.93 -18.12
C ALA A 466 4.15 -55.58 -16.91
N GLY A 467 5.44 -55.26 -16.68
CA GLY A 467 6.17 -55.77 -15.51
C GLY A 467 5.71 -55.16 -14.18
N GLN A 468 5.33 -53.88 -14.15
CA GLN A 468 4.82 -53.23 -12.94
C GLN A 468 3.37 -53.59 -12.62
N GLU A 469 2.53 -53.82 -13.64
CA GLU A 469 1.15 -54.26 -13.47
C GLU A 469 1.06 -55.76 -13.16
N SER A 470 1.92 -56.62 -13.72
CA SER A 470 1.86 -58.07 -13.43
C SER A 470 2.42 -58.47 -12.06
N LEU A 471 3.15 -57.58 -11.37
CA LEU A 471 3.67 -57.81 -10.01
C LEU A 471 2.78 -57.19 -8.93
N ARG A 472 1.62 -56.63 -9.31
CA ARG A 472 0.59 -56.14 -8.39
C ARG A 472 -0.74 -56.81 -8.70
N GLU A 473 -1.06 -57.83 -7.91
CA GLU A 473 -2.42 -58.34 -7.81
C GLU A 473 -3.30 -57.31 -7.07
N ARG A 474 -4.59 -57.31 -7.38
CA ARG A 474 -5.56 -56.31 -6.90
C ARG A 474 -6.08 -56.64 -5.51
#